data_AF-A0A528EXP4-F1
#
_entry.id   AF-A0A528EXP4-F1
#
_cell.length_a   1.000
_cell.length_b   1.000
_cell.length_c   1.000
_cell.angle_alpha   90.00
_cell.angle_beta   90.00
_cell.angle_gamma   90.00
#
_symmetry.space_group_name_H-M   'P 1'
#
loop_
_entity.id
_entity.type
_entity.pdbx_description
1 polymer ?
#
loop_
_entity_poly.entity_id
_entity_poly.type
_entity_poly.pdbx_seq_one_letter_code
_entity_poly.pdbx_strand_id
1 'polypeptide(L)'
;MGLALRRAPLCPAGHPAGQRGARRKASLAFLFIVLSLLFLPLTALAAELPVLTGRVVDNAGIIDAATEAALTRKLADFEAKSSD
;
A
#
# COMPACT_ATOMS: atom_id res chain seq x y z
N MET A 1 48.06 -55.26 30.95
CA MET A 1 46.98 -55.32 29.95
C MET A 1 45.66 -55.14 30.68
N GLY A 2 44.95 -54.04 30.44
CA GLY A 2 43.69 -53.74 31.13
C GLY A 2 43.19 -52.34 30.79
N LEU A 3 42.80 -52.12 29.53
CA LEU A 3 42.26 -50.84 29.09
C LEU A 3 40.78 -50.72 29.51
N ALA A 4 40.48 -49.65 30.24
CA ALA A 4 39.14 -49.28 30.66
C ALA A 4 38.28 -48.86 29.45
N LEU A 5 37.12 -49.49 29.28
CA LEU A 5 36.09 -49.05 28.34
C LEU A 5 34.86 -48.58 29.12
N ARG A 6 34.85 -47.29 29.50
CA ARG A 6 33.64 -46.59 29.92
C ARG A 6 32.80 -46.28 28.67
N ARG A 7 31.63 -46.92 28.54
CA ARG A 7 30.62 -46.55 27.54
C ARG A 7 29.84 -45.35 28.08
N ALA A 8 29.95 -44.20 27.41
CA ALA A 8 29.07 -43.06 27.62
C ALA A 8 27.71 -43.36 26.96
N PRO A 9 26.56 -43.11 27.61
CA PRO A 9 25.28 -43.10 26.92
C PRO A 9 25.13 -41.79 26.14
N LEU A 10 24.73 -41.94 24.88
CA LEU A 10 24.36 -40.86 23.98
C LEU A 10 23.16 -40.07 24.54
N CYS A 11 23.22 -38.74 24.52
CA CYS A 11 22.05 -37.87 24.71
C CYS A 11 21.09 -38.02 23.51
N PRO A 12 19.76 -37.86 23.71
CA PRO A 12 19.19 -36.57 23.31
C PRO A 12 17.93 -36.17 24.10
N ALA A 13 17.83 -34.91 24.53
CA ALA A 13 16.55 -34.19 24.62
C ALA A 13 16.81 -32.73 24.97
N GLY A 14 17.06 -31.90 23.96
CA GLY A 14 16.95 -30.45 24.10
C GLY A 14 15.49 -30.08 24.34
N HIS A 15 15.13 -29.75 25.58
CA HIS A 15 13.87 -29.07 25.88
C HIS A 15 13.92 -27.64 25.32
N PRO A 16 12.94 -27.18 24.53
CA PRO A 16 13.00 -25.87 23.90
C PRO A 16 12.57 -24.78 24.90
N ALA A 17 13.44 -24.44 25.85
CA ALA A 17 13.21 -23.37 26.82
C ALA A 17 13.16 -21.96 26.18
N GLY A 18 13.54 -21.82 24.90
CA GLY A 18 13.60 -20.55 24.17
C GLY A 18 12.37 -20.17 23.33
N GLN A 19 11.35 -21.04 23.22
CA GLN A 19 10.25 -20.79 22.28
C GLN A 19 9.40 -19.55 22.64
N ARG A 20 9.32 -19.14 23.91
CA ARG A 20 8.50 -17.99 24.33
C ARG A 20 9.00 -16.67 23.75
N GLY A 21 10.32 -16.47 23.64
CA GLY A 21 10.91 -15.26 23.07
C GLY A 21 10.80 -15.21 21.54
N ALA A 22 11.03 -16.35 20.88
CA ALA A 22 10.90 -16.48 19.42
C ALA A 22 9.45 -16.29 18.96
N ARG A 23 8.47 -16.86 19.67
CA ARG A 23 7.04 -16.69 19.37
C ARG A 23 6.57 -15.25 19.58
N ARG A 24 7.05 -14.55 20.62
CA ARG A 24 6.74 -13.13 20.85
C ARG A 24 7.31 -12.23 19.75
N LYS A 25 8.56 -12.44 19.33
CA LYS A 25 9.16 -11.68 18.21
C LYS A 25 8.45 -11.95 16.88
N ALA A 26 8.13 -13.22 16.59
CA ALA A 26 7.35 -13.59 15.40
C ALA A 26 5.94 -12.98 15.42
N SER A 27 5.29 -12.95 16.58
CA SER A 27 3.98 -12.30 16.77
C SER A 27 4.05 -10.79 16.55
N LEU A 28 5.10 -10.12 17.03
CA LEU A 28 5.30 -8.68 16.80
C LEU A 28 5.60 -8.36 15.33
N ALA A 29 6.44 -9.16 14.68
CA ALA A 29 6.73 -9.00 13.26
C ALA A 29 5.48 -9.21 12.40
N PHE A 30 4.66 -10.21 12.73
CA PHE A 30 3.39 -10.46 12.06
C PHE A 30 2.41 -9.30 12.26
N LEU A 31 2.27 -8.80 13.50
CA LEU A 31 1.44 -7.63 13.79
C LEU A 31 1.89 -6.40 13.00
N PHE A 32 3.19 -6.16 12.91
CA PHE A 32 3.76 -5.05 12.15
C PHE A 32 3.48 -5.16 10.65
N ILE A 33 3.55 -6.36 10.08
CA ILE A 33 3.21 -6.62 8.66
C ILE A 33 1.73 -6.35 8.42
N VAL A 34 0.84 -6.86 9.28
CA VAL A 34 -0.61 -6.64 9.18
C VAL A 34 -0.93 -5.14 9.28
N LEU A 35 -0.32 -4.45 10.23
CA LEU A 35 -0.49 -3.01 10.39
C LEU A 35 0.03 -2.26 9.15
N SER A 36 1.21 -2.62 8.64
CA SER A 36 1.76 -1.99 7.45
C SER A 36 0.85 -2.18 6.24
N LEU A 37 0.34 -3.40 6.00
CA LEU A 37 -0.58 -3.68 4.90
C LEU A 37 -1.92 -2.95 5.03
N LEU A 38 -2.41 -2.78 6.26
CA LEU A 38 -3.66 -2.05 6.53
C LEU A 38 -3.51 -0.54 6.31
N PHE A 39 -2.37 0.04 6.70
CA PHE A 39 -2.15 1.49 6.66
C PHE A 39 -1.43 1.98 5.39
N LEU A 40 -0.77 1.11 4.62
CA LEU A 40 -0.14 1.45 3.34
C LEU A 40 -1.11 2.08 2.30
N PRO A 41 -2.36 1.59 2.10
CA PRO A 41 -3.25 2.18 1.10
C PRO A 41 -3.77 3.58 1.50
N LEU A 42 -3.65 3.99 2.77
CA LEU A 42 -4.06 5.34 3.19
C LEU A 42 -3.21 6.44 2.53
N THR A 43 -1.98 6.14 2.09
CA THR A 43 -1.14 7.12 1.36
C THR A 43 -1.60 7.34 -0.08
N ALA A 44 -2.47 6.48 -0.62
CA ALA A 44 -2.97 6.59 -1.99
C ALA A 44 -4.13 7.60 -2.14
N LEU A 45 -4.62 8.19 -1.04
CA LEU A 45 -5.75 9.12 -1.02
C LEU A 45 -5.38 10.60 -1.24
N ALA A 46 -4.15 10.91 -1.67
CA ALA A 46 -3.65 12.29 -1.75
C ALA A 46 -3.46 12.82 -3.18
N ALA A 47 -4.24 12.37 -4.15
CA ALA A 47 -4.35 13.11 -5.40
C ALA A 47 -5.24 14.33 -5.14
N GLU A 48 -4.67 15.53 -5.03
CA GLU A 48 -5.44 16.77 -5.13
C GLU A 48 -6.20 16.74 -6.46
N LEU A 49 -7.51 16.55 -6.41
CA LEU A 49 -8.32 16.72 -7.60
C LEU A 49 -8.25 18.21 -7.97
N PRO A 50 -7.81 18.55 -9.19
CA PRO A 50 -7.82 19.93 -9.63
C PRO A 50 -9.26 20.43 -9.51
N VAL A 51 -9.41 21.65 -9.00
CA VAL A 51 -10.74 22.21 -8.77
C VAL A 51 -11.44 22.29 -10.13
N LEU A 52 -12.56 21.57 -10.29
CA LEU A 52 -13.31 21.48 -11.56
C LEU A 52 -14.14 22.75 -11.82
N THR A 53 -13.61 23.92 -11.47
CA THR A 53 -14.30 25.21 -11.63
C THR A 53 -13.99 25.76 -13.03
N GLY A 54 -14.63 25.16 -14.04
CA GLY A 54 -14.51 25.54 -15.43
C GLY A 54 -15.25 24.53 -16.32
N ARG A 55 -15.67 24.94 -17.53
CA ARG A 55 -16.28 23.99 -18.50
C ARG A 55 -15.25 23.03 -19.08
N VAL A 56 -14.02 23.50 -19.25
CA VAL A 56 -12.87 22.73 -19.72
C VAL A 56 -11.72 23.01 -18.76
N VAL A 57 -11.08 21.95 -18.26
CA VAL A 57 -9.91 22.04 -17.37
C VAL A 57 -8.78 21.29 -18.05
N ASP A 58 -7.83 22.03 -18.62
CA ASP A 58 -6.59 21.44 -19.14
C ASP A 58 -5.44 21.67 -18.17
N ASN A 59 -5.17 20.66 -17.34
CA ASN A 59 -3.99 20.66 -16.45
C ASN A 59 -2.75 20.04 -17.14
N ALA A 60 -2.93 19.43 -18.32
CA ALA A 60 -1.85 18.76 -19.03
C ALA A 60 -1.15 19.69 -20.05
N GLY A 61 -1.75 20.84 -20.36
CA GLY A 61 -1.22 21.82 -21.32
C GLY A 61 -1.16 21.27 -22.75
N ILE A 62 -2.08 20.37 -23.09
CA ILE A 62 -2.15 19.69 -24.39
C ILE A 62 -3.05 20.45 -25.37
N ILE A 63 -4.02 21.20 -24.85
CA ILE A 63 -5.05 21.88 -25.65
C ILE A 63 -4.61 23.32 -25.91
N ASP A 64 -4.69 23.77 -27.16
CA ASP A 64 -4.46 25.18 -27.49
C ASP A 64 -5.68 26.05 -27.13
N ALA A 65 -5.44 27.34 -26.90
CA ALA A 65 -6.46 28.28 -26.45
C ALA A 65 -7.67 28.40 -27.41
N ALA A 66 -7.47 28.26 -28.72
CA ALA A 66 -8.58 28.32 -29.68
C ALA A 66 -9.47 27.07 -29.58
N THR A 67 -8.86 25.90 -29.39
CA THR A 67 -9.59 24.64 -29.16
C THR A 67 -10.34 24.66 -27.83
N GLU A 68 -9.72 25.15 -26.76
CA GLU A 68 -10.38 25.29 -25.45
C GLU A 68 -11.59 26.23 -25.53
N ALA A 69 -11.47 27.35 -26.24
CA ALA A 69 -12.59 28.27 -26.46
C ALA A 69 -13.71 27.63 -27.29
N ALA A 70 -13.38 26.86 -28.33
CA ALA A 70 -14.36 26.14 -29.14
C ALA A 70 -15.12 25.09 -28.33
N LEU A 71 -14.41 24.33 -27.48
CA LEU A 71 -15.00 23.35 -26.58
C LEU A 71 -15.91 24.02 -25.54
N THR A 72 -15.46 25.12 -24.93
CA THR A 72 -16.25 25.88 -23.96
C THR A 72 -17.58 26.37 -24.56
N ARG A 73 -17.55 26.87 -25.80
CA ARG A 73 -18.76 27.33 -26.50
C ARG A 73 -19.70 26.17 -26.81
N LYS A 74 -19.16 25.06 -27.31
CA LYS A 74 -19.94 23.85 -27.60
C LYS A 74 -20.65 23.32 -26.36
N LEU A 75 -19.94 23.26 -25.22
CA LEU A 75 -20.53 22.83 -23.95
C LEU A 75 -21.64 23.77 -23.49
N ALA A 76 -21.48 25.09 -23.63
CA ALA A 76 -22.53 26.05 -23.33
C ALA A 76 -23.79 25.85 -24.20
N ASP A 77 -23.62 25.59 -25.50
CA ASP A 77 -24.73 25.32 -26.41
C ASP A 77 -25.46 24.02 -26.03
N PHE A 78 -24.74 23.00 -25.56
CA PHE A 78 -25.34 21.75 -25.06
C PHE A 78 -26.11 21.95 -23.76
N GLU A 79 -25.55 22.69 -22.79
CA GLU A 79 -26.23 23.00 -21.53
C GLU A 79 -27.53 23.77 -21.77
N ALA A 80 -27.50 24.77 -22.67
CA ALA A 80 -28.70 25.53 -23.04
C ALA A 80 -29.77 24.65 -23.69
N LYS A 81 -29.38 23.69 -24.53
CA LYS A 81 -30.30 22.79 -25.23
C LYS A 81 -30.83 21.65 -24.35
N SER A 82 -30.08 21.20 -23.35
CA SER A 82 -30.51 20.17 -22.40
C SER A 82 -31.39 20.68 -21.27
N SER A 83 -31.42 22.00 -21.07
CA SER A 83 -32.21 22.64 -20.01
C SER A 83 -33.62 23.05 -20.45
N ASP A 84 -34.02 22.71 -21.67
CA ASP A 84 -35.38 22.86 -22.23
C ASP A 84 -36.16 21.53 -22.13
#